data_AF-A0AAW7KF30-F1
#
_entry.id   AF-A0AAW7KF30-F1
#
_cell.length_a   1.000
_cell.length_b   1.000
_cell.length_c   1.000
_cell.angle_alpha   90.00
_cell.angle_beta   90.00
_cell.angle_gamma   90.00
#
_symmetry.space_group_name_H-M   'P 1'
#
loop_
_entity.id
_entity.type
_entity.pdbx_description
1 polymer ?
#
loop_
_entity_poly.entity_id
_entity_poly.type
_entity_poly.pdbx_seq_one_letter_code
_entity_poly.pdbx_strand_id
1 'polypeptide(L)'
;TQGALTLIVYKMSIMFPAHTAANTNLSAQALYDLQHGDALTMAFATLGLIQLFHAFNVKSIYQSIFKVGLFRNKSFNYGILVSFLLLAATIVIPGFNDLFSVTHLDAYQWAIVAGTSFAIIPIVEIVKFFQRKAGKGA
;
A
#
# COMPACT_ATOMS: atom_id res chain seq x y z
N THR A 1 -5.34 8.47 -9.76
CA THR A 1 -4.58 7.24 -10.09
C THR A 1 -4.40 6.35 -8.87
N GLN A 2 -3.97 6.88 -7.72
CA GLN A 2 -3.77 6.10 -6.49
C GLN A 2 -5.04 5.40 -5.99
N GLY A 3 -6.20 6.09 -6.01
CA GLY A 3 -7.49 5.49 -5.64
C GLY A 3 -7.96 4.34 -6.56
N ALA A 4 -7.52 4.30 -7.82
CA ALA A 4 -7.88 3.22 -8.73
C ALA A 4 -7.12 1.93 -8.39
N LEU A 5 -5.85 2.04 -8.00
CA LEU A 5 -5.03 0.89 -7.57
C LEU A 5 -5.57 0.28 -6.28
N THR A 6 -6.06 1.10 -5.37
CA THR A 6 -6.57 0.64 -4.08
C THR A 6 -7.93 -0.03 -4.25
N LEU A 7 -8.77 0.46 -5.16
CA LEU A 7 -10.00 -0.23 -5.57
C LEU A 7 -9.71 -1.56 -6.29
N ILE A 8 -8.63 -1.65 -7.07
CA ILE A 8 -8.20 -2.92 -7.68
C ILE A 8 -7.77 -3.92 -6.60
N VAL A 9 -6.97 -3.51 -5.62
CA VAL A 9 -6.58 -4.39 -4.50
C VAL A 9 -7.80 -4.85 -3.71
N TYR A 10 -8.72 -3.93 -3.42
CA TYR A 10 -9.96 -4.25 -2.74
C TYR A 10 -10.79 -5.29 -3.50
N LYS A 11 -10.96 -5.11 -4.82
CA LYS A 11 -11.65 -6.07 -5.69
C LYS A 11 -10.91 -7.41 -5.78
N MET A 12 -9.59 -7.41 -5.83
CA MET A 12 -8.76 -8.63 -5.83
C MET A 12 -8.87 -9.40 -4.52
N SER A 13 -8.96 -8.71 -3.39
CA SER A 13 -9.15 -9.32 -2.06
C SER A 13 -10.50 -10.05 -1.96
N ILE A 14 -11.55 -9.51 -2.57
CA ILE A 14 -12.87 -10.17 -2.62
C ILE A 14 -12.87 -11.35 -3.60
N MET A 15 -12.10 -11.26 -4.69
CA MET A 15 -12.06 -12.30 -5.73
C MET A 15 -11.17 -13.50 -5.36
N PHE A 16 -10.15 -13.31 -4.51
CA PHE A 16 -9.28 -14.36 -3.98
C PHE A 16 -9.25 -14.34 -2.44
N PRO A 17 -10.33 -14.78 -1.77
CA PRO A 17 -10.42 -14.72 -0.32
C PRO A 17 -9.60 -15.85 0.32
N ALA A 18 -8.36 -15.54 0.72
CA ALA A 18 -7.45 -16.49 1.36
C ALA A 18 -8.02 -17.06 2.68
N HIS A 19 -8.84 -16.31 3.41
CA HIS A 19 -9.45 -16.72 4.68
C HIS A 19 -10.76 -17.49 4.55
N THR A 20 -11.31 -17.65 3.34
CA THR A 20 -12.51 -18.46 3.09
C THR A 20 -12.18 -19.93 2.82
N ALA A 21 -10.94 -20.24 2.44
CA ALA A 21 -10.49 -21.62 2.29
C ALA A 21 -10.28 -22.35 3.64
N ALA A 22 -10.05 -21.60 4.73
CA ALA A 22 -9.75 -22.17 6.06
C ALA A 22 -10.99 -22.33 6.99
N ASN A 23 -12.07 -21.59 6.73
CA ASN A 23 -13.18 -21.42 7.70
C ASN A 23 -14.56 -21.77 7.12
N THR A 24 -14.67 -22.87 6.38
CA THR A 24 -15.92 -23.33 5.71
C THR A 24 -17.09 -23.64 6.64
N ASN A 25 -16.87 -23.61 7.97
CA ASN A 25 -17.85 -24.02 8.98
C ASN A 25 -18.66 -22.84 9.55
N LEU A 26 -18.36 -21.60 9.13
CA LEU A 26 -19.06 -20.39 9.56
C LEU A 26 -20.23 -20.05 8.62
N SER A 27 -21.24 -19.35 9.14
CA SER A 27 -22.38 -18.88 8.35
C SER A 27 -21.92 -17.93 7.23
N ALA A 28 -22.64 -17.92 6.11
CA ALA A 28 -22.30 -17.08 4.95
C ALA A 28 -22.13 -15.60 5.33
N GLN A 29 -22.94 -15.08 6.24
CA GLN A 29 -22.85 -13.69 6.73
C GLN A 29 -21.51 -13.40 7.42
N ALA A 30 -21.06 -14.30 8.31
CA ALA A 30 -19.80 -14.12 9.02
C ALA A 30 -18.59 -14.20 8.08
N LEU A 31 -18.67 -14.99 7.00
CA LEU A 31 -17.64 -15.04 5.97
C LEU A 31 -17.54 -13.71 5.20
N TYR A 32 -18.67 -13.09 4.86
CA TYR A 32 -18.68 -11.78 4.19
C TYR A 32 -18.08 -10.69 5.07
N ASP A 33 -18.42 -10.65 6.36
CA ASP A 33 -17.93 -9.61 7.27
C ASP A 33 -16.40 -9.70 7.48
N LEU A 34 -15.86 -10.92 7.60
CA LEU A 34 -14.42 -11.15 7.70
C LEU A 34 -13.69 -10.75 6.40
N GLN A 35 -14.20 -11.16 5.24
CA GLN A 35 -13.64 -10.78 3.94
C GLN A 35 -13.62 -9.25 3.74
N HIS A 36 -14.66 -8.56 4.20
CA HIS A 36 -14.75 -7.11 4.08
C HIS A 36 -13.72 -6.41 4.97
N GLY A 37 -13.55 -6.86 6.22
CA GLY A 37 -12.55 -6.33 7.15
C GLY A 37 -11.12 -6.50 6.61
N ASP A 38 -10.82 -7.66 6.03
CA ASP A 38 -9.54 -7.93 5.41
C ASP A 38 -9.28 -7.06 4.18
N ALA A 39 -10.29 -6.91 3.31
CA ALA A 39 -10.18 -6.08 2.13
C ALA A 39 -9.98 -4.59 2.48
N LEU A 40 -10.67 -4.09 3.52
CA LEU A 40 -10.48 -2.74 4.04
C LEU A 40 -9.07 -2.53 4.58
N THR A 41 -8.56 -3.50 5.34
CA THR A 41 -7.21 -3.40 5.91
C THR A 41 -6.13 -3.48 4.84
N MET A 42 -6.27 -4.38 3.87
CA MET A 42 -5.38 -4.45 2.70
C MET A 42 -5.40 -3.15 1.90
N ALA A 43 -6.57 -2.54 1.71
CA ALA A 43 -6.70 -1.26 1.03
C ALA A 43 -6.03 -0.11 1.82
N PHE A 44 -6.23 -0.06 3.14
CA PHE A 44 -5.58 0.90 4.04
C PHE A 44 -4.05 0.77 3.99
N ALA A 45 -3.53 -0.45 4.16
CA ALA A 45 -2.10 -0.72 4.11
C ALA A 45 -1.51 -0.36 2.74
N THR A 46 -2.19 -0.73 1.65
CA THR A 46 -1.77 -0.40 0.29
C THR A 46 -1.74 1.11 0.07
N LEU A 47 -2.77 1.85 0.52
CA LEU A 47 -2.80 3.31 0.45
C LEU A 47 -1.60 3.93 1.18
N GLY A 48 -1.35 3.50 2.42
CA GLY A 48 -0.23 3.99 3.22
C GLY A 48 1.11 3.77 2.51
N LEU A 49 1.37 2.55 2.06
CA LEU A 49 2.61 2.21 1.33
C LEU A 49 2.74 2.97 0.01
N ILE A 50 1.65 3.12 -0.76
CA ILE A 50 1.62 3.93 -1.98
C ILE A 50 2.03 5.37 -1.68
N GLN A 51 1.54 5.96 -0.58
CA GLN A 51 1.90 7.32 -0.18
C GLN A 51 3.38 7.43 0.20
N LEU A 52 3.93 6.45 0.92
CA LEU A 52 5.36 6.40 1.24
C LEU A 52 6.22 6.35 -0.03
N PHE A 53 5.90 5.46 -0.98
CA PHE A 53 6.59 5.39 -2.27
C PHE A 53 6.39 6.64 -3.12
N HIS A 54 5.23 7.27 -3.04
CA HIS A 54 4.97 8.53 -3.70
C HIS A 54 5.79 9.68 -3.11
N ALA A 55 5.97 9.72 -1.79
CA ALA A 55 6.81 10.73 -1.13
C ALA A 55 8.27 10.67 -1.63
N PHE A 56 8.83 9.47 -1.83
CA PHE A 56 10.13 9.32 -2.50
C PHE A 56 10.13 9.88 -3.93
N ASN A 57 9.06 9.62 -4.68
CA ASN A 57 8.90 10.08 -6.05
C ASN A 57 8.74 11.60 -6.18
N VAL A 58 7.98 12.23 -5.31
CA VAL A 58 7.73 13.68 -5.27
C VAL A 58 8.98 14.44 -4.85
N LYS A 59 9.75 13.92 -3.90
CA LYS A 59 11.04 14.54 -3.56
C LYS A 59 12.04 14.51 -4.73
N SER A 60 11.87 13.56 -5.66
CA SER A 60 12.65 13.40 -6.89
C SER A 60 12.12 14.22 -8.08
N ILE A 61 11.21 15.19 -7.88
CA ILE A 61 10.56 15.95 -8.99
C ILE A 61 11.55 16.50 -10.04
N TYR A 62 12.75 16.95 -9.66
CA TYR A 62 13.70 17.53 -10.61
C TYR A 62 14.81 16.59 -11.11
N GLN A 63 15.01 15.41 -10.50
CA GLN A 63 16.03 14.44 -10.92
C GLN A 63 15.63 13.01 -10.60
N SER A 64 15.90 12.06 -11.52
CA SER A 64 15.55 10.64 -11.37
C SER A 64 16.01 10.06 -10.02
N ILE A 65 15.17 9.21 -9.41
CA ILE A 65 15.44 8.53 -8.13
C ILE A 65 16.79 7.81 -8.16
N PHE A 66 17.18 7.27 -9.32
CA PHE A 66 18.46 6.60 -9.54
C PHE A 66 19.67 7.54 -9.61
N LYS A 67 19.46 8.84 -9.83
CA LYS A 67 20.52 9.86 -9.99
C LYS A 67 20.79 10.67 -8.71
N VAL A 68 19.79 10.85 -7.85
CA VAL A 68 19.89 11.69 -6.63
C VAL A 68 20.43 10.93 -5.41
N GLY A 69 20.39 9.59 -5.46
CA GLY A 69 20.77 8.73 -4.34
C GLY A 69 19.66 8.69 -3.28
N LEU A 70 18.89 7.60 -3.26
CA LEU A 70 17.82 7.29 -2.30
C LEU A 70 18.22 7.47 -0.82
N PHE A 71 19.53 7.44 -0.51
CA PHE A 71 20.06 7.47 0.85
C PHE A 71 20.79 8.75 1.25
N ARG A 72 20.77 9.79 0.40
CA ARG A 72 21.58 10.99 0.67
C ARG A 72 21.05 11.86 1.82
N ASN A 73 19.74 11.83 2.09
CA ASN A 73 19.13 12.61 3.16
C ASN A 73 18.60 11.68 4.27
N LYS A 74 19.39 11.57 5.34
CA LYS A 74 19.11 10.72 6.49
C LYS A 74 17.78 11.09 7.17
N SER A 75 17.49 12.37 7.37
CA SER A 75 16.25 12.82 8.02
C SER A 75 14.98 12.42 7.26
N PHE A 76 15.00 12.50 5.93
CA PHE A 76 13.88 12.04 5.11
C PHE A 76 13.69 10.53 5.18
N ASN A 77 14.79 9.78 5.16
CA ASN A 77 14.72 8.32 5.25
C ASN A 77 14.26 7.84 6.62
N TYR A 78 14.66 8.53 7.70
CA TYR A 78 14.10 8.29 9.03
C TYR A 78 12.61 8.60 9.07
N GLY A 79 12.15 9.69 8.44
CA GLY A 79 10.72 10.00 8.33
C GLY A 79 9.92 8.89 7.68
N ILE A 80 10.38 8.39 6.52
CA ILE A 80 9.74 7.24 5.84
C ILE A 80 9.75 5.99 6.71
N LEU A 81 10.89 5.67 7.34
CA LEU A 81 11.02 4.48 8.16
C LEU A 81 10.05 4.53 9.35
N VAL A 82 9.96 5.68 10.02
CA VAL A 82 9.02 5.91 11.10
C VAL A 82 7.58 5.80 10.60
N SER A 83 7.23 6.41 9.46
CA SER A 83 5.89 6.27 8.87
C SER A 83 5.54 4.83 8.51
N PHE A 84 6.50 4.06 8.00
CA PHE A 84 6.31 2.64 7.69
C PHE A 84 6.07 1.83 8.96
N LEU A 85 6.87 2.07 10.00
CA LEU A 85 6.73 1.41 11.30
C LEU A 85 5.40 1.76 11.96
N LEU A 86 4.96 3.02 11.89
CA LEU A 86 3.64 3.41 12.39
C LEU A 86 2.51 2.71 11.62
N LEU A 87 2.60 2.63 10.30
CA LEU A 87 1.61 1.92 9.47
C LEU A 87 1.56 0.41 9.78
N ALA A 88 2.72 -0.22 9.98
CA ALA A 88 2.79 -1.61 10.40
C ALA A 88 2.25 -1.79 11.84
N ALA A 89 2.59 -0.87 12.74
CA ALA A 89 2.13 -0.89 14.13
C ALA A 89 0.60 -0.81 14.23
N THR A 90 -0.08 -0.03 13.38
CA THR A 90 -1.55 0.03 13.40
C THR A 90 -2.22 -1.30 13.05
N ILE A 91 -1.53 -2.17 12.30
CA ILE A 91 -2.06 -3.46 11.84
C ILE A 91 -1.66 -4.61 12.79
N VAL A 92 -0.45 -4.55 13.35
CA VAL A 92 0.14 -5.65 14.13
C VAL A 92 -0.08 -5.53 15.64
N ILE A 93 -0.23 -4.31 16.17
CA ILE A 93 -0.38 -4.11 17.63
C ILE A 93 -1.87 -4.28 18.01
N PRO A 94 -2.21 -5.27 18.86
CA PRO A 94 -3.57 -5.43 19.36
C PRO A 94 -3.97 -4.20 20.20
N GLY A 95 -5.18 -3.69 19.97
CA GLY A 95 -5.70 -2.44 20.54
C GLY A 95 -5.57 -1.23 19.61
N PHE A 96 -4.52 -1.17 18.79
CA PHE A 96 -4.47 -0.20 17.68
C PHE A 96 -5.36 -0.67 16.53
N ASN A 97 -5.37 -1.98 16.27
CA ASN A 97 -6.21 -2.56 15.25
C ASN A 97 -7.71 -2.24 15.47
N ASP A 98 -8.17 -2.27 16.72
CA ASP A 98 -9.55 -1.93 17.10
C ASP A 98 -9.81 -0.42 16.98
N LEU A 99 -8.81 0.42 17.31
CA LEU A 99 -8.91 1.88 17.17
C LEU A 99 -9.01 2.32 15.70
N PHE A 100 -8.33 1.60 14.80
CA PHE A 100 -8.31 1.89 13.37
C PHE A 100 -9.27 1.02 12.55
N SER A 101 -10.09 0.18 13.21
CA SER A 101 -11.00 -0.78 12.58
C SER A 101 -10.34 -1.64 11.50
N VAL A 102 -9.14 -2.14 11.80
CA VAL A 102 -8.33 -3.00 10.92
C VAL A 102 -8.18 -4.41 11.49
N THR A 103 -8.09 -5.40 10.59
CA THR A 103 -7.94 -6.81 10.92
C THR A 103 -6.47 -7.25 10.85
N HIS A 104 -6.15 -8.39 11.49
CA HIS A 104 -4.83 -8.97 11.37
C HIS A 104 -4.67 -9.58 9.97
N LEU A 105 -3.64 -9.15 9.24
CA LEU A 105 -3.30 -9.72 7.94
C LEU A 105 -2.38 -10.94 8.08
N ASP A 106 -2.67 -11.96 7.30
CA ASP A 106 -1.76 -13.09 7.08
C ASP A 106 -0.56 -12.69 6.20
N ALA A 107 0.52 -13.46 6.26
CA ALA A 107 1.76 -13.22 5.52
C ALA A 107 1.53 -13.14 3.99
N TYR A 108 0.57 -13.90 3.46
CA TYR A 108 0.18 -13.83 2.05
C TYR A 108 -0.48 -12.49 1.68
N GLN A 109 -1.36 -11.95 2.54
CA GLN A 109 -2.02 -10.67 2.30
C GLN A 109 -1.00 -9.53 2.37
N TRP A 110 -0.05 -9.60 3.31
CA TRP A 110 1.09 -8.68 3.35
C TRP A 110 1.91 -8.70 2.06
N ALA A 111 2.14 -9.88 1.46
CA ALA A 111 2.83 -10.00 0.19
C ALA A 111 2.07 -9.34 -0.97
N ILE A 112 0.73 -9.51 -1.04
CA ILE A 112 -0.11 -8.83 -2.04
C ILE A 112 -0.08 -7.32 -1.86
N VAL A 113 -0.21 -6.85 -0.62
CA VAL A 113 -0.17 -5.43 -0.26
C VAL A 113 1.17 -4.82 -0.65
N ALA A 114 2.28 -5.47 -0.29
CA ALA A 114 3.61 -5.02 -0.65
C ALA A 114 3.80 -5.02 -2.17
N GLY A 115 3.49 -6.13 -2.86
CA GLY A 115 3.64 -6.24 -4.31
C GLY A 115 2.82 -5.20 -5.08
N THR A 116 1.56 -4.98 -4.69
CA THR A 116 0.72 -3.98 -5.34
C THR A 116 1.18 -2.55 -5.04
N SER A 117 1.64 -2.30 -3.82
CA SER A 117 2.19 -1.00 -3.45
C SER A 117 3.47 -0.70 -4.22
N PHE A 118 4.34 -1.69 -4.43
CA PHE A 118 5.55 -1.53 -5.25
C PHE A 118 5.23 -1.21 -6.71
N ALA A 119 4.10 -1.70 -7.25
CA ALA A 119 3.67 -1.40 -8.62
C ALA A 119 3.43 0.11 -8.87
N ILE A 120 3.23 0.93 -7.83
CA ILE A 120 3.15 2.39 -8.00
C ILE A 120 4.45 3.00 -8.52
N ILE A 121 5.61 2.42 -8.18
CA ILE A 121 6.92 2.96 -8.55
C ILE A 121 7.09 3.00 -10.07
N PRO A 122 6.94 1.88 -10.82
CA PRO A 122 7.03 1.92 -12.28
C PRO A 122 5.91 2.76 -12.91
N ILE A 123 4.69 2.74 -12.36
CA ILE A 123 3.58 3.56 -12.86
C ILE A 123 3.94 5.06 -12.82
N VAL A 124 4.47 5.55 -11.69
CA VAL A 124 4.85 6.95 -11.53
C VAL A 124 6.06 7.31 -12.40
N GLU A 125 7.03 6.41 -12.55
CA GLU A 125 8.18 6.65 -13.43
C GLU A 125 7.76 6.74 -14.91
N ILE A 126 6.81 5.91 -15.35
CA ILE A 126 6.20 5.99 -16.69
C ILE A 126 5.47 7.34 -16.88
N VAL A 127 4.68 7.77 -15.90
CA VAL A 127 4.01 9.08 -15.94
C VAL A 127 5.02 10.22 -16.06
N LYS A 128 6.10 10.20 -15.26
CA LYS A 128 7.19 11.18 -15.36
C LYS A 128 7.87 11.15 -16.72
N PHE A 129 8.10 9.96 -17.29
CA PHE A 129 8.68 9.80 -18.61
C PHE A 129 7.83 10.49 -19.68
N PHE A 130 6.52 10.25 -19.69
CA PHE A 130 5.61 10.92 -20.61
C PHE A 130 5.50 12.42 -20.35
N GLN A 131 5.51 12.87 -19.09
CA GLN A 131 5.51 14.31 -18.74
C GLN A 131 6.77 15.04 -19.24
N ARG A 132 7.95 14.41 -19.12
CA ARG A 132 9.21 14.93 -19.69
C ARG A 132 9.15 15.01 -21.21
N LYS A 133 8.58 13.98 -21.86
CA LYS A 133 8.43 13.93 -23.32
C LYS A 133 7.38 14.92 -23.85
N ALA A 134 6.36 15.24 -23.06
CA ALA A 134 5.29 16.17 -23.39
C ALA A 134 5.64 17.66 -23.12
N GLY A 135 6.90 17.97 -22.78
CA GLY A 135 7.38 19.36 -22.71
C GLY A 135 6.86 20.19 -21.53
N LYS A 136 6.18 19.59 -20.54
CA LYS A 136 5.75 20.29 -19.30
C LYS A 136 6.88 20.44 -18.27
N GLY A 137 8.08 20.73 -18.76
CA GLY A 137 9.28 20.98 -17.98
C GLY A 137 9.96 22.26 -18.44
N ALA A 138 9.30 23.39 -18.20
CA ALA A 138 9.90 24.71 -18.05
C ALA A 138 9.28 25.33 -16.80
#